data_AF-A0A6A6K5X6-F1
#
_entry.id   AF-A0A6A6K5X6-F1
#
_cell.length_a   1.000
_cell.length_b   1.000
_cell.length_c   1.000
_cell.angle_alpha   90.00
_cell.angle_beta   90.00
_cell.angle_gamma   90.00
#
_symmetry.space_group_name_H-M   'P 1'
#
loop_
_entity.id
_entity.type
_entity.pdbx_description
1 polymer ?
#
loop_
_entity_poly.entity_id
_entity_poly.type
_entity_poly.pdbx_seq_one_letter_code
_entity_poly.pdbx_strand_id
1 'polypeptide(L)'
;MKGGAHFLVGFVLLALASSFASAYDPSPLQDFCVAIKDAKDGVFVNGKFCKDSMLVTANDFSFSGLNIAGNTSNQVGSNVTLLNVDKIPGLNTLGISLARIDFAPYGVAIAALSSQNPGVITIANAVFGSNPPINPHVLTKAFQLDKNVVNYLQKQF
;
A
#
# COMPACT_ATOMS: atom_id res chain seq x y z
N MET A 1 24.96 -44.04 -11.62
CA MET A 1 24.61 -42.61 -11.59
C MET A 1 23.50 -42.18 -12.58
N LYS A 2 22.64 -43.07 -13.09
CA LYS A 2 21.55 -42.70 -14.04
C LYS A 2 20.27 -42.16 -13.38
N GLY A 3 20.03 -42.41 -12.09
CA GLY A 3 18.81 -41.98 -11.39
C GLY A 3 18.78 -40.52 -10.92
N GLY A 4 19.94 -39.90 -10.69
CA GLY A 4 20.01 -38.54 -10.12
C GLY A 4 19.57 -37.44 -11.09
N ALA A 5 19.84 -37.61 -12.39
CA ALA A 5 19.47 -36.63 -13.42
C ALA A 5 17.95 -36.51 -13.60
N HIS A 6 17.23 -37.63 -13.53
CA HIS A 6 15.76 -37.63 -13.65
C HIS A 6 15.08 -36.96 -12.46
N PHE A 7 15.60 -37.16 -11.25
CA PHE A 7 15.12 -36.48 -10.04
C PHE A 7 15.33 -34.95 -10.14
N LEU A 8 16.50 -34.53 -10.64
CA LEU A 8 16.84 -33.11 -10.76
C LEU A 8 15.96 -32.40 -11.80
N VAL A 9 15.71 -33.06 -12.94
CA VAL A 9 14.77 -32.56 -13.97
C VAL A 9 13.34 -32.48 -13.43
N GLY A 10 12.89 -33.49 -12.69
CA GLY A 10 11.57 -33.48 -12.05
C GLY A 10 11.40 -32.34 -11.05
N PHE A 11 12.42 -32.08 -10.24
CA PHE A 11 12.41 -31.00 -9.25
C PHE A 11 12.38 -29.61 -9.90
N VAL A 12 13.14 -29.42 -11.00
CA VAL A 12 13.12 -28.18 -11.79
C VAL A 12 11.76 -27.96 -12.43
N LEU A 13 11.14 -28.99 -13.03
CA LEU A 13 9.80 -28.88 -13.62
C LEU A 13 8.73 -28.59 -12.56
N LEU A 14 8.82 -29.20 -11.38
CA LEU A 14 7.89 -28.93 -10.27
C LEU A 14 8.04 -27.49 -9.76
N ALA A 15 9.28 -26.99 -9.63
CA ALA A 15 9.55 -25.61 -9.26
C ALA A 15 9.05 -24.59 -10.31
N LEU A 16 9.20 -24.89 -11.61
CA LEU A 16 8.63 -24.06 -12.68
C LEU A 16 7.09 -24.10 -12.70
N ALA A 17 6.48 -25.23 -12.34
CA ALA A 17 5.03 -25.38 -12.28
C ALA A 17 4.40 -24.70 -11.04
N SER A 18 5.19 -24.38 -10.02
CA SER A 18 4.71 -23.90 -8.73
C SER A 18 5.14 -22.47 -8.43
N SER A 19 4.83 -21.47 -9.28
CA SER A 19 4.93 -20.06 -8.88
C SER A 19 4.21 -19.09 -9.82
N PHE A 20 2.87 -19.01 -9.73
CA PHE A 20 2.15 -17.74 -9.94
C PHE A 20 0.98 -17.68 -8.95
N ALA A 21 1.24 -17.23 -7.72
CA ALA A 21 0.17 -16.79 -6.85
C ALA A 21 -0.32 -15.44 -7.38
N SER A 22 -1.44 -15.43 -8.12
CA SER A 22 -2.10 -14.20 -8.53
C SER A 22 -2.99 -13.74 -7.38
N ALA A 23 -2.56 -12.66 -6.70
CA ALA A 23 -3.44 -11.88 -5.85
C ALA A 23 -3.85 -10.64 -6.66
N TYR A 24 -5.15 -10.46 -6.82
CA TYR A 24 -5.78 -9.26 -7.39
C TYR A 24 -7.09 -9.01 -6.64
N ASP A 25 -7.58 -7.78 -6.65
CA ASP A 25 -8.87 -7.46 -6.03
C ASP A 25 -10.01 -8.24 -6.70
N PRO A 26 -11.00 -8.77 -5.94
CA PRO A 26 -12.10 -9.52 -6.53
C PRO A 26 -12.78 -8.75 -7.66
N SER A 27 -13.06 -9.43 -8.77
CA SER A 27 -13.78 -8.83 -9.90
C SER A 27 -15.13 -8.26 -9.45
N PRO A 28 -15.52 -7.07 -9.95
CA PRO A 28 -16.80 -6.49 -9.59
C PRO A 28 -17.96 -7.37 -10.07
N LEU A 29 -18.98 -7.52 -9.22
CA LEU A 29 -20.19 -8.29 -9.55
C LEU A 29 -21.28 -7.43 -10.21
N GLN A 30 -21.06 -6.12 -10.26
CA GLN A 30 -21.95 -5.10 -10.81
C GLN A 30 -21.12 -3.93 -11.39
N ASP A 31 -21.74 -3.06 -12.18
CA ASP A 31 -21.04 -1.94 -12.84
C ASP A 31 -20.29 -1.02 -11.86
N PHE A 32 -20.90 -0.74 -10.69
CA PHE A 32 -20.28 0.06 -9.65
C PHE A 32 -20.75 -0.34 -8.25
N CYS A 33 -19.91 -0.09 -7.25
CA CYS A 33 -20.21 -0.24 -5.82
C CYS A 33 -19.59 0.93 -5.05
N VAL A 34 -20.16 2.13 -5.13
CA VAL A 34 -19.59 3.32 -4.46
C VAL A 34 -19.48 3.08 -2.95
N ALA A 35 -18.29 3.25 -2.37
CA ALA A 35 -18.09 3.03 -0.94
C ALA A 35 -18.88 4.02 -0.06
N ILE A 36 -19.52 3.52 0.99
CA ILE A 36 -20.03 4.37 2.07
C ILE A 36 -18.91 4.72 3.06
N LYS A 37 -18.94 5.94 3.60
CA LYS A 37 -17.93 6.41 4.56
C LYS A 37 -18.07 5.77 5.93
N ASP A 38 -19.31 5.70 6.43
CA ASP A 38 -19.62 5.18 7.75
C ASP A 38 -20.84 4.25 7.68
N ALA A 39 -20.61 2.96 7.94
CA ALA A 39 -21.69 2.04 8.22
C ALA A 39 -21.98 2.11 9.72
N LYS A 40 -22.94 2.94 10.13
CA LYS A 40 -23.43 2.87 11.52
C LYS A 40 -23.96 1.45 11.75
N ASP A 41 -23.39 0.76 12.73
CA ASP A 41 -23.74 -0.62 13.12
C ASP A 41 -23.49 -1.70 12.04
N GLY A 42 -22.62 -1.42 11.06
CA GLY A 42 -22.25 -2.38 10.02
C GLY A 42 -21.29 -3.48 10.49
N VAL A 43 -21.37 -4.65 9.86
CA VAL A 43 -20.39 -5.75 10.04
C VAL A 43 -19.09 -5.41 9.30
N PHE A 44 -17.93 -5.78 9.84
CA PHE A 44 -16.67 -5.61 9.12
C PHE A 44 -16.58 -6.55 7.91
N VAL A 45 -16.38 -6.00 6.71
CA VAL A 45 -16.17 -6.73 5.45
C VAL A 45 -14.80 -6.41 4.85
N ASN A 46 -14.30 -7.28 3.98
CA ASN A 46 -13.11 -6.93 3.19
C ASN A 46 -13.50 -5.88 2.14
N GLY A 47 -12.86 -4.71 2.17
CA GLY A 47 -13.23 -3.55 1.36
C GLY A 47 -14.20 -2.61 2.10
N LYS A 48 -15.22 -2.10 1.39
CA LYS A 48 -16.25 -1.21 1.96
C LYS A 48 -17.64 -1.55 1.43
N PHE A 49 -18.66 -1.29 2.23
CA PHE A 49 -20.06 -1.44 1.83
C PHE A 49 -20.42 -0.48 0.69
N CYS A 50 -21.32 -0.94 -0.19
CA CYS A 50 -21.82 -0.15 -1.31
C CYS A 50 -22.95 0.80 -0.87
N LYS A 51 -22.94 2.01 -1.40
CA LYS A 51 -24.05 2.97 -1.41
C LYS A 51 -25.18 2.42 -2.30
N ASP A 52 -26.42 2.74 -1.94
CA ASP A 52 -27.58 2.49 -2.82
C ASP A 52 -27.34 3.09 -4.21
N SER A 53 -27.52 2.28 -5.25
CA SER A 53 -27.26 2.68 -6.64
C SER A 53 -28.14 3.84 -7.10
N MET A 54 -29.32 4.02 -6.53
CA MET A 54 -30.21 5.16 -6.84
C MET A 54 -29.71 6.48 -6.24
N LEU A 55 -28.80 6.42 -5.26
CA LEU A 55 -28.21 7.59 -4.61
C LEU A 55 -26.81 7.92 -5.14
N VAL A 56 -26.30 7.15 -6.10
CA VAL A 56 -24.98 7.36 -6.70
C VAL A 56 -25.02 8.54 -7.67
N THR A 57 -23.95 9.34 -7.63
CA THR A 57 -23.79 10.54 -8.46
C THR A 57 -22.40 10.57 -9.09
N ALA A 58 -22.22 11.36 -10.15
CA ALA A 58 -20.90 11.53 -10.79
C ALA A 58 -19.83 12.04 -9.80
N ASN A 59 -20.23 12.80 -8.79
CA ASN A 59 -19.31 13.33 -7.79
C ASN A 59 -18.65 12.23 -6.95
N ASP A 60 -19.29 11.06 -6.82
CA ASP A 60 -18.75 9.91 -6.09
C ASP A 60 -17.52 9.28 -6.80
N PHE A 61 -17.29 9.60 -8.08
CA PHE A 61 -16.17 9.13 -8.90
C PHE A 61 -15.14 10.23 -9.23
N SER A 62 -15.35 11.44 -8.71
CA SER A 62 -14.55 12.60 -9.07
C SER A 62 -13.61 13.02 -7.95
N PHE A 63 -12.46 13.57 -8.32
CA PHE A 63 -11.54 14.25 -7.41
C PHE A 63 -10.96 15.49 -8.09
N SER A 64 -10.95 16.61 -7.38
CA SER A 64 -10.33 17.85 -7.82
C SER A 64 -9.11 18.17 -6.98
N GLY A 65 -8.15 18.91 -7.55
CA GLY A 65 -6.91 19.29 -6.88
C GLY A 65 -5.71 18.41 -7.23
N LEU A 66 -5.86 17.40 -8.09
CA LEU A 66 -4.72 16.68 -8.66
C LEU A 66 -3.80 17.55 -9.50
N ASN A 67 -4.23 18.73 -9.93
CA ASN A 67 -3.42 19.72 -10.63
C ASN A 67 -2.56 20.57 -9.67
N ILE A 68 -2.85 20.55 -8.37
CA ILE A 68 -2.15 21.33 -7.35
C ILE A 68 -0.99 20.48 -6.82
N ALA A 69 0.21 21.05 -6.82
CA ALA A 69 1.39 20.39 -6.27
C ALA A 69 1.28 20.26 -4.74
N GLY A 70 1.63 19.09 -4.22
CA GLY A 70 1.75 18.85 -2.79
C GLY A 70 2.90 19.61 -2.13
N ASN A 71 2.83 19.78 -0.82
CA ASN A 71 3.87 20.45 -0.05
C ASN A 71 5.08 19.54 0.17
N THR A 72 6.20 19.85 -0.48
CA THR A 72 7.47 19.11 -0.38
C THR A 72 8.45 19.70 0.65
N SER A 73 8.06 20.72 1.43
CA SER A 73 8.87 21.29 2.51
C SER A 73 8.84 20.41 3.77
N ASN A 74 9.40 19.21 3.64
CA ASN A 74 9.47 18.21 4.70
C ASN A 74 10.81 17.45 4.63
N GLN A 75 11.09 16.61 5.64
CA GLN A 75 12.37 15.90 5.77
C GLN A 75 12.70 14.97 4.57
N VAL A 76 11.70 14.44 3.86
CA VAL A 76 11.91 13.53 2.72
C VAL A 76 11.94 14.25 1.38
N GLY A 77 11.57 15.53 1.33
CA GLY A 77 11.55 16.34 0.12
C GLY A 77 10.52 15.87 -0.91
N SER A 78 9.52 15.09 -0.52
CA SER A 78 8.49 14.56 -1.41
C SER A 78 7.12 14.57 -0.74
N ASN A 79 6.04 14.59 -1.54
CA ASN A 79 4.67 14.47 -1.05
C ASN A 79 3.89 13.49 -1.93
N VAL A 80 3.21 12.53 -1.31
CA VAL A 80 2.36 11.55 -1.98
C VAL A 80 0.89 11.92 -1.78
N THR A 81 0.24 12.32 -2.86
CA THR A 81 -1.22 12.50 -2.91
C THR A 81 -1.85 11.21 -3.40
N LEU A 82 -2.24 10.35 -2.46
CA LEU A 82 -2.91 9.08 -2.73
C LEU A 82 -4.41 9.28 -2.96
N LEU A 83 -4.91 8.71 -4.05
CA LEU A 83 -6.32 8.66 -4.43
C LEU A 83 -6.77 7.21 -4.51
N ASN A 84 -7.21 6.74 -3.35
CA ASN A 84 -7.77 5.42 -3.17
C ASN A 84 -9.28 5.54 -2.89
N VAL A 85 -9.91 4.43 -2.48
CA VAL A 85 -11.34 4.39 -2.16
C VAL A 85 -11.78 5.38 -1.08
N ASP A 86 -10.88 5.80 -0.18
CA ASP A 86 -11.22 6.78 0.86
C ASP A 86 -11.32 8.22 0.32
N LYS A 87 -10.64 8.51 -0.80
CA LYS A 87 -10.70 9.81 -1.49
C LYS A 87 -11.67 9.83 -2.65
N ILE A 88 -11.78 8.71 -3.37
CA ILE A 88 -12.71 8.52 -4.50
C ILE A 88 -13.53 7.26 -4.21
N PRO A 89 -14.69 7.39 -3.54
CA PRO A 89 -15.50 6.25 -3.12
C PRO A 89 -15.93 5.33 -4.27
N GLY A 90 -16.08 5.86 -5.47
CA GLY A 90 -16.41 5.11 -6.68
C GLY A 90 -15.33 4.12 -7.14
N LEU A 91 -14.10 4.17 -6.60
CA LEU A 91 -13.05 3.21 -6.94
C LEU A 91 -13.19 1.86 -6.24
N ASN A 92 -14.09 1.74 -5.28
CA ASN A 92 -14.34 0.49 -4.56
C ASN A 92 -14.69 -0.63 -5.57
N THR A 93 -14.12 -1.82 -5.36
CA THR A 93 -14.24 -3.02 -6.21
C THR A 93 -13.68 -2.92 -7.64
N LEU A 94 -13.11 -1.78 -8.06
CA LEU A 94 -12.59 -1.62 -9.43
C LEU A 94 -11.13 -2.06 -9.59
N GLY A 95 -10.43 -2.38 -8.50
CA GLY A 95 -9.03 -2.81 -8.54
C GLY A 95 -8.05 -1.73 -9.02
N ILE A 96 -8.45 -0.45 -8.97
CA ILE A 96 -7.62 0.68 -9.39
C ILE A 96 -7.51 1.73 -8.28
N SER A 97 -6.35 2.37 -8.22
CA SER A 97 -6.06 3.52 -7.38
C SER A 97 -5.01 4.38 -8.08
N LEU A 98 -4.91 5.65 -7.70
CA LEU A 98 -3.98 6.59 -8.32
C LEU A 98 -3.13 7.25 -7.24
N ALA A 99 -1.89 7.61 -7.58
CA ALA A 99 -1.04 8.42 -6.73
C ALA A 99 -0.34 9.48 -7.57
N ARG A 100 -0.36 10.72 -7.10
CA ARG A 100 0.53 11.80 -7.58
C ARG A 100 1.66 11.96 -6.58
N ILE A 101 2.89 12.02 -7.06
CA ILE A 101 4.07 12.26 -6.23
C ILE A 101 4.74 13.54 -6.70
N ASP A 102 4.87 14.50 -5.79
CA ASP A 102 5.60 15.75 -6.00
C ASP A 102 6.96 15.68 -5.31
N PHE A 103 8.01 16.19 -5.97
CA PHE A 103 9.39 16.15 -5.48
C PHE A 103 10.00 17.55 -5.46
N ALA A 104 10.67 17.88 -4.35
CA ALA A 104 11.68 18.94 -4.30
C ALA A 104 13.01 18.42 -4.90
N PRO A 105 13.99 19.29 -5.22
CA PRO A 105 15.34 18.86 -5.53
C PRO A 105 15.88 17.90 -4.46
N TYR A 106 16.40 16.74 -4.89
CA TYR A 106 16.91 15.65 -4.04
C TYR A 106 15.86 14.93 -3.17
N GLY A 107 14.56 15.17 -3.37
CA GLY A 107 13.49 14.44 -2.70
C GLY A 107 13.47 12.95 -3.04
N VAL A 108 13.03 12.12 -2.10
CA VAL A 108 13.00 10.66 -2.26
C VAL A 108 11.60 10.12 -1.97
N ALA A 109 11.16 9.17 -2.78
CA ALA A 109 9.96 8.37 -2.54
C ALA A 109 10.20 6.95 -3.04
N ILE A 110 9.82 5.96 -2.24
CA ILE A 110 9.84 4.54 -2.63
C ILE A 110 8.39 4.12 -2.79
N ALA A 111 7.99 3.83 -4.02
CA ALA A 111 6.66 3.32 -4.33
C ALA A 111 6.72 1.79 -4.40
N ALA A 112 6.07 1.12 -3.46
CA ALA A 112 5.79 -0.30 -3.53
C ALA A 112 4.29 -0.48 -3.73
N LEU A 113 3.89 -1.09 -4.85
CA LEU A 113 2.50 -1.35 -5.17
C LEU A 113 2.20 -2.81 -4.85
N SER A 114 1.19 -3.06 -4.03
CA SER A 114 0.61 -4.38 -3.82
C SER A 114 -0.80 -4.41 -4.42
N SER A 115 -1.37 -5.61 -4.55
CA SER A 115 -2.65 -5.81 -5.26
C SER A 115 -3.89 -5.28 -4.53
N GLN A 116 -3.75 -4.75 -3.30
CA GLN A 116 -4.89 -4.45 -2.44
C GLN A 116 -4.80 -3.01 -1.96
N ASN A 117 -5.85 -2.21 -2.24
CA ASN A 117 -6.08 -0.82 -1.79
C ASN A 117 -4.82 -0.15 -1.20
N PRO A 118 -3.88 0.31 -2.05
CA PRO A 118 -2.53 0.63 -1.60
C PRO A 118 -2.57 1.80 -0.62
N GLY A 119 -1.91 1.62 0.52
CA GLY A 119 -1.64 2.68 1.48
C GLY A 119 -0.34 3.42 1.15
N VAL A 120 -0.06 4.48 1.91
CA VAL A 120 1.26 5.13 1.90
C VAL A 120 1.99 4.76 3.19
N ILE A 121 3.18 4.18 3.06
CA ILE A 121 4.03 3.85 4.21
C ILE A 121 5.35 4.61 4.06
N THR A 122 5.56 5.62 4.91
CA THR A 122 6.86 6.26 5.04
C THR A 122 7.75 5.34 5.88
N ILE A 123 8.57 4.50 5.22
CA ILE A 123 9.36 3.43 5.86
C ILE A 123 10.14 3.95 7.07
N ALA A 124 10.84 5.08 6.93
CA ALA A 124 11.62 5.63 8.03
C ALA A 124 10.76 5.97 9.25
N ASN A 125 9.60 6.59 9.05
CA ASN A 125 8.65 6.89 10.12
C ASN A 125 8.01 5.62 10.69
N ALA A 126 7.70 4.63 9.85
CA ALA A 126 7.12 3.36 10.29
C ALA A 126 8.10 2.52 11.13
N VAL A 127 9.40 2.60 10.84
CA VAL A 127 10.45 1.84 11.53
C VAL A 127 10.98 2.59 12.76
N PHE A 128 11.24 3.89 12.63
CA PHE A 128 11.92 4.68 13.67
C PHE A 128 11.00 5.63 14.43
N GLY A 129 9.86 6.07 13.86
CA GLY A 129 8.89 6.98 14.46
C GLY A 129 7.55 6.32 14.83
N SER A 130 7.50 5.00 14.98
CA SER A 130 6.27 4.28 15.31
C SER A 130 5.77 4.65 16.73
N ASN A 131 4.46 4.54 16.96
CA ASN A 131 3.87 4.70 18.29
C ASN A 131 3.05 3.46 18.69
N PRO A 132 3.46 2.68 19.70
CA PRO A 132 4.68 2.84 20.49
C PRO A 132 5.97 2.58 19.67
N PRO A 133 7.13 3.12 20.09
CA PRO A 133 8.41 2.88 19.40
C PRO A 133 8.78 1.41 19.37
N ILE A 134 9.30 0.93 18.24
CA ILE A 134 9.85 -0.43 18.14
C ILE A 134 11.02 -0.58 19.11
N ASN A 135 11.10 -1.72 19.80
CA ASN A 135 12.17 -1.99 20.76
C ASN A 135 13.55 -1.84 20.07
N PRO A 136 14.45 -0.99 20.59
CA PRO A 136 15.75 -0.75 19.99
C PRO A 136 16.56 -2.03 19.76
N HIS A 137 16.43 -3.06 20.61
CA HIS A 137 17.15 -4.33 20.46
C HIS A 137 16.73 -5.08 19.18
N VAL A 138 15.47 -4.97 18.76
CA VAL A 138 15.01 -5.57 17.50
C VAL A 138 15.64 -4.84 16.32
N LEU A 139 15.65 -3.52 16.35
CA LEU A 139 16.21 -2.68 15.29
C LEU A 139 17.73 -2.85 15.17
N THR A 140 18.47 -2.89 16.29
CA THR A 140 19.92 -3.13 16.27
C THR A 140 20.26 -4.46 15.62
N LYS A 141 19.46 -5.52 15.89
CA LYS A 141 19.68 -6.84 15.31
C LYS A 141 19.27 -6.90 13.83
N ALA A 142 18.14 -6.28 13.47
CA ALA A 142 17.61 -6.30 12.11
C ALA A 142 18.50 -5.52 11.14
N PHE A 143 18.96 -4.33 11.55
CA PHE A 143 19.76 -3.43 10.71
C PHE A 143 21.27 -3.58 10.95
N GLN A 144 21.69 -4.41 11.91
CA GLN A 144 23.10 -4.58 12.29
C GLN A 144 23.76 -3.25 12.68
N LEU A 145 23.02 -2.43 13.44
CA LEU A 145 23.45 -1.10 13.89
C LEU A 145 23.71 -1.07 15.39
N ASP A 146 24.56 -0.14 15.82
CA ASP A 146 24.74 0.17 17.23
C ASP A 146 23.47 0.77 17.84
N LYS A 147 23.24 0.45 19.12
CA LYS A 147 22.08 0.96 19.87
C LYS A 147 22.03 2.48 19.92
N ASN A 148 23.18 3.15 19.94
CA ASN A 148 23.25 4.62 19.93
C ASN A 148 22.77 5.21 18.60
N VAL A 149 23.09 4.55 17.47
CA VAL A 149 22.62 4.96 16.15
C VAL A 149 21.12 4.76 16.04
N VAL A 150 20.60 3.62 16.49
CA VAL A 150 19.15 3.35 16.53
C VAL A 150 18.42 4.40 17.37
N ASN A 151 18.90 4.68 18.58
CA ASN A 151 18.30 5.70 19.45
C ASN A 151 18.37 7.11 18.84
N TYR A 152 19.43 7.41 18.09
CA TYR A 152 19.54 8.66 17.36
C TYR A 152 18.49 8.75 16.24
N LEU A 153 18.35 7.69 15.43
CA LEU A 153 17.37 7.62 14.34
C LEU A 153 15.93 7.73 14.88
N GLN A 154 15.60 7.04 15.97
CA GLN A 154 14.29 7.13 16.63
C GLN A 154 13.97 8.51 17.23
N LYS A 155 14.93 9.43 17.31
CA LYS A 155 14.69 10.83 17.72
C LYS A 155 14.48 11.78 16.55
N GLN A 156 14.80 11.36 15.33
CA GLN A 156 14.63 12.19 14.12
C GLN A 156 13.21 12.12 13.55
N PHE A 157 12.48 11.06 13.88
CA PHE A 157 11.11 10.75 13.46
C PHE A 157 10.19 10.70 14.69
#